data_AF-A0A925F1E9-F1
#
_entry.id   AF-A0A925F1E9-F1
#
_cell.length_a   1.000
_cell.length_b   1.000
_cell.length_c   1.000
_cell.angle_alpha   90.00
_cell.angle_beta   90.00
_cell.angle_gamma   90.00
#
_symmetry.space_group_name_H-M   'P 1'
#
loop_
_entity.id
_entity.type
_entity.pdbx_description
1 polymer ?
#
loop_
_entity_poly.entity_id
_entity_poly.type
_entity_poly.pdbx_seq_one_letter_code
_entity_poly.pdbx_strand_id
1 'polypeptide(L)' 'MVDTGSYYLCINETIQEQLGLSFIEKRKGQLADGSVVEYDVVGPVEIKFKNSRCNMDAMV' A
#
# COMPACT_ATOMS: atom_id res chain seq x y z
N MET A 1 -0.81 -10.16 -5.01
CA MET A 1 -2.17 -10.73 -5.14
C MET A 1 -3.06 -9.66 -5.75
N VAL A 2 -4.15 -10.02 -6.44
CA VAL A 2 -5.12 -9.05 -6.97
C VAL A 2 -6.40 -9.17 -6.16
N ASP A 3 -6.87 -8.06 -5.60
CA ASP A 3 -8.11 -7.97 -4.84
C ASP A 3 -8.97 -6.84 -5.40
N THR A 4 -10.14 -7.19 -5.94
CA THR A 4 -11.10 -6.22 -6.50
C THR A 4 -11.84 -5.42 -5.42
N GLY A 5 -11.83 -5.88 -4.17
CA GLY A 5 -12.43 -5.18 -3.03
C GLY A 5 -11.47 -4.18 -2.36
N SER A 6 -10.18 -4.21 -2.70
CA SER A 6 -9.22 -3.29 -2.11
C SER A 6 -9.26 -1.91 -2.77
N TYR A 7 -9.25 -0.87 -1.93
CA TYR A 7 -9.11 0.52 -2.38
C TYR A 7 -7.64 1.00 -2.41
N TYR A 8 -6.77 0.35 -1.64
CA TYR A 8 -5.37 0.71 -1.49
C TYR A 8 -4.44 -0.35 -2.07
N LEU A 9 -3.29 0.09 -2.58
CA LEU A 9 -2.15 -0.80 -2.75
C LEU A 9 -1.62 -1.14 -1.36
N CYS A 10 -1.56 -2.42 -1.01
CA CYS A 10 -0.94 -2.88 0.24
C CYS A 10 0.35 -3.61 -0.09
N ILE A 11 1.43 -3.25 0.60
CA ILE A 11 2.73 -3.92 0.55
C ILE A 11 3.15 -4.28 1.98
N ASN A 12 4.14 -5.13 2.16
CA ASN A 12 4.70 -5.39 3.48
C ASN A 12 5.95 -4.54 3.73
N GLU A 13 6.42 -4.56 4.97
CA GLU A 13 7.58 -3.81 5.45
C GLU A 13 8.84 -4.19 4.68
N THR A 14 8.99 -5.46 4.33
CA THR A 14 10.14 -5.93 3.52
C THR A 14 10.18 -5.25 2.15
N ILE A 15 9.04 -5.12 1.46
CA ILE A 15 8.98 -4.44 0.16
C ILE A 15 9.22 -2.93 0.34
N GLN A 16 8.65 -2.32 1.38
CA GLN A 16 8.91 -0.91 1.70
C GLN A 16 10.41 -0.65 1.88
N GLU A 17 11.09 -1.46 2.69
CA GLU A 17 12.53 -1.33 2.96
C GLU A 17 13.36 -1.54 1.69
N GLN A 18 13.06 -2.57 0.90
CA GLN A 18 13.77 -2.86 -0.35
C GLN A 18 13.66 -1.74 -1.38
N LEU A 19 12.50 -1.08 -1.44
CA LEU A 19 12.25 0.04 -2.34
C LEU A 19 12.67 1.40 -1.76
N GLY A 20 13.05 1.45 -0.48
CA GLY A 20 13.44 2.69 0.21
C GLY A 20 12.31 3.73 0.26
N LEU A 21 11.06 3.29 0.39
CA LEU A 21 9.90 4.17 0.34
C LEU A 21 9.80 5.02 1.61
N SER A 22 9.57 6.32 1.43
CA SER A 22 9.45 7.26 2.53
C SER A 22 8.04 7.26 3.10
N PHE A 23 7.94 7.44 4.41
CA PHE A 23 6.68 7.70 5.11
C PHE A 23 6.04 9.00 4.61
N ILE A 24 4.72 8.99 4.44
CA ILE A 24 3.91 10.14 4.03
C ILE A 24 2.95 10.52 5.15
N GLU A 25 2.06 9.60 5.54
CA GLU A 25 1.05 9.83 6.56
C GLU A 25 0.60 8.51 7.21
N LYS A 26 -0.18 8.61 8.28
CA LYS A 26 -0.89 7.46 8.88
C LYS A 26 -2.35 7.45 8.46
N ARG A 27 -2.89 6.27 8.16
CA ARG A 27 -4.32 6.09 7.87
C ARG A 27 -4.92 4.95 8.68
N LYS A 28 -6.17 5.15 9.09
CA LYS A 28 -6.97 4.12 9.76
C LYS A 28 -7.66 3.23 8.74
N GLY A 29 -7.51 1.92 8.90
CA GLY A 29 -8.23 0.89 8.16
C GLY A 29 -9.08 0.05 9.11
N GLN A 30 -10.27 -0.34 8.66
CA GLN A 30 -11.06 -1.37 9.35
C GLN A 30 -10.74 -2.72 8.73
N LEU A 31 -10.30 -3.67 9.55
CA LEU A 31 -10.05 -5.04 9.12
C LEU A 31 -11.35 -5.84 9.03
N ALA A 32 -11.27 -7.00 8.39
CA ALA A 32 -12.42 -7.89 8.23
C ALA A 32 -12.97 -8.41 9.58
N ASP A 33 -12.16 -8.41 10.64
CA ASP A 33 -12.59 -8.76 12.00
C ASP A 33 -13.28 -7.59 12.74
N GLY A 34 -13.43 -6.44 12.08
CA GLY A 34 -14.07 -5.23 12.59
C GLY A 34 -13.14 -4.32 13.39
N SER A 35 -11.92 -4.74 13.68
CA SER A 35 -10.94 -3.90 14.37
C SER A 35 -10.52 -2.71 13.52
N VAL A 36 -10.27 -1.57 14.17
CA VAL A 36 -9.73 -0.36 13.52
C VAL A 36 -8.28 -0.21 13.93
N VAL A 37 -7.41 -0.22 12.94
CA VAL A 37 -5.96 -0.18 13.10
C VAL A 37 -5.39 0.93 12.22
N GLU A 38 -4.23 1.46 12.61
CA GLU A 38 -3.58 2.56 11.92
C GLU A 38 -2.29 2.04 11.26
N TYR A 39 -2.16 2.33 9.96
CA TYR A 39 -1.06 1.87 9.13
C TYR A 39 -0.35 3.05 8.48
N ASP A 40 0.89 2.82 8.06
CA ASP A 40 1.71 3.83 7.41
C ASP A 40 1.41 3.84 5.90
N VAL A 41 1.28 5.03 5.34
CA VAL A 41 1.23 5.25 3.90
C VAL A 41 2.62 5.68 3.44
N VAL A 42 3.17 4.96 2.48
CA VAL A 42 4.52 5.14 1.94
C VAL A 42 4.49 5.27 0.43
N GLY A 43 5.45 5.98 -0.14
CA GLY A 43 5.48 6.15 -1.58
C GLY A 43 6.57 7.08 -2.10
N PRO A 44 6.54 7.37 -3.41
CA PRO A 44 5.61 6.81 -4.40
C PRO A 44 6.00 5.39 -4.88
N VAL A 45 5.01 4.56 -5.21
CA VAL A 45 5.20 3.23 -5.82
C VAL A 45 4.78 3.24 -7.28
N GLU A 46 5.68 2.77 -8.14
CA GLU A 46 5.41 2.56 -9.55
C GLU A 46 5.06 1.10 -9.84
N ILE A 47 3.85 0.85 -10.33
CA ILE A 47 3.43 -0.46 -10.79
C ILE A 47 3.54 -0.50 -12.31
N LYS A 48 4.23 -1.53 -12.82
CA LYS A 48 4.24 -1.90 -14.24
C LYS A 48 3.63 -3.27 -14.41
N PHE A 49 2.55 -3.35 -15.16
CA PHE A 49 1.92 -4.62 -15.52
C PHE A 49 1.62 -4.66 -17.01
N LYS A 50 2.29 -5.55 -17.74
CA LYS A 50 2.26 -5.61 -19.20
C LYS A 50 2.54 -4.22 -19.80
N ASN A 51 1.56 -3.64 -20.50
CA ASN A 51 1.67 -2.34 -21.17
C ASN A 51 1.04 -1.20 -20.34
N SER A 52 0.68 -1.46 -19.08
CA SER A 52 0.06 -0.50 -18.17
C SER A 52 1.03 -0.07 -17.08
N ARG A 53 0.99 1.21 -16.73
CA ARG A 53 1.80 1.82 -15.68
C ARG A 53 0.92 2.75 -14.83
N CYS A 54 1.08 2.71 -13.52
CA CYS A 54 0.50 3.69 -12.61
C CYS A 54 1.48 4.03 -11.48
N ASN A 55 1.32 5.22 -10.92
CA ASN A 55 2.01 5.66 -9.71
C ASN A 55 0.98 5.86 -8.61
N MET A 56 1.20 5.26 -7.46
CA MET A 56 0.30 5.24 -6.32
C MET A 56 1.12 5.21 -5.03
N ASP A 57 0.53 5.64 -3.92
CA ASP A 57 1.09 5.34 -2.60
C ASP A 57 0.61 3.96 -2.12
N ALA A 58 1.34 3.36 -1.19
CA ALA A 58 1.05 2.05 -0.63
C ALA A 58 0.85 2.12 0.88
N MET A 59 -0.01 1.26 1.39
CA MET A 59 -0.22 1.03 2.81
C MET A 59 0.66 -0.14 3.26
N VAL A 60 1.36 0.02 4.37
CA VAL A 60 2.26 -1.00 4.97
C VAL A 60 1.70 -1.46 6.30
#